data_AF-A0A098S7C9-F1
#
_entry.id   AF-A0A098S7C9-F1
#
_cell.length_a   1.000
_cell.length_b   1.000
_cell.length_c   1.000
_cell.angle_alpha   90.00
_cell.angle_beta   90.00
_cell.angle_gamma   90.00
#
_symmetry.space_group_name_H-M   'P 1'
#
loop_
_entity.id
_entity.type
_entity.pdbx_description
1 polymer ?
#
loop_
_entity_poly.entity_id
_entity_poly.type
_entity_poly.pdbx_seq_one_letter_code
_entity_poly.pdbx_strand_id
1 'polypeptide(L)'
;MLKFRWILVLIVLLTTVFQRANAQIRSEADVISRIARHWNCREEVSVQGGRADLVTATHAFEVERASKWKNSIGQSLWYGLQLNKKPGIILIIEDRSDYKYGIMLGSALQYAGLSDKIDVYHYPDDLNLSGSSGTSGRSSSSYGSSYKSPSTSTGSYWISSTGKRHNRGCRYYQNCKGRSGSSRVRIPVPLTPLFRFGLTPLFRCH
;
A
#
# COMPACT_ATOMS: atom_id res chain seq x y z
N MET A 1 5.11 -6.03 -62.43
CA MET A 1 3.89 -6.08 -61.59
C MET A 1 3.93 -7.15 -60.48
N LEU A 2 4.66 -8.27 -60.65
CA LEU A 2 4.73 -9.34 -59.63
C LEU A 2 5.43 -8.92 -58.32
N LYS A 3 6.50 -8.12 -58.41
CA LYS A 3 7.29 -7.65 -57.25
C LYS A 3 6.51 -6.74 -56.29
N PHE A 4 5.55 -5.96 -56.79
CA PHE A 4 4.74 -5.04 -55.98
C PHE A 4 3.69 -5.77 -55.12
N ARG A 5 3.18 -6.92 -55.60
CA ARG A 5 2.22 -7.75 -54.87
C ARG A 5 2.85 -8.42 -53.65
N TRP A 6 4.10 -8.87 -53.77
CA TRP A 6 4.85 -9.46 -52.66
C TRP A 6 5.23 -8.42 -51.59
N ILE A 7 5.56 -7.19 -52.00
CA ILE A 7 5.83 -6.08 -51.06
C ILE A 7 4.59 -5.74 -50.24
N LEU A 8 3.41 -5.67 -50.85
CA LEU A 8 2.14 -5.44 -50.13
C LEU A 8 1.81 -6.57 -49.16
N VAL A 9 2.01 -7.84 -49.55
CA VAL A 9 1.81 -8.99 -48.65
C VAL A 9 2.78 -8.95 -47.46
N LEU A 10 4.04 -8.56 -47.69
CA LEU A 10 5.06 -8.48 -46.65
C LEU A 10 4.81 -7.30 -45.69
N ILE A 11 4.29 -6.18 -46.19
CA ILE A 11 3.86 -5.03 -45.37
C ILE A 11 2.64 -5.40 -44.51
N VAL A 12 1.65 -6.12 -45.05
CA VAL A 12 0.48 -6.60 -44.28
C VAL A 12 0.88 -7.65 -43.24
N LEU A 13 1.81 -8.55 -43.58
CA LEU A 13 2.39 -9.49 -42.61
C LEU A 13 3.19 -8.76 -41.52
N LEU A 14 3.95 -7.71 -41.85
CA LEU A 14 4.67 -6.93 -40.84
C LEU A 14 3.71 -6.16 -39.92
N THR A 15 2.66 -5.53 -40.44
CA THR A 15 1.74 -4.72 -39.62
C THR A 15 0.88 -5.56 -38.67
N THR A 16 0.52 -6.79 -39.04
CA THR A 16 -0.20 -7.70 -38.13
C THR A 16 0.64 -8.20 -36.96
N VAL A 17 1.97 -8.26 -37.11
CA VAL A 17 2.90 -8.65 -36.03
C VAL A 17 3.13 -7.51 -35.03
N PHE A 18 3.04 -6.25 -35.45
CA PHE A 18 3.24 -5.07 -34.58
C PHE A 18 2.07 -4.75 -33.63
N GLN A 19 0.89 -5.35 -33.81
CA GLN A 19 -0.30 -5.00 -33.00
C GLN A 19 -0.40 -5.69 -31.64
N ARG A 20 0.59 -6.51 -31.23
CA ARG A 20 0.50 -7.29 -29.97
C ARG A 20 1.08 -6.63 -28.72
N ALA A 21 1.59 -5.40 -28.81
CA ALA A 21 2.35 -4.78 -27.72
C ALA A 21 1.63 -3.65 -26.96
N ASN A 22 0.30 -3.69 -26.85
CA ASN A 22 -0.46 -2.71 -26.05
C ASN A 22 -1.03 -3.36 -24.78
N ALA A 23 -0.14 -3.85 -23.93
CA ALA A 23 -0.49 -4.43 -22.64
C ALA A 23 -0.44 -3.36 -21.54
N GLN A 24 -1.39 -2.42 -21.49
CA GLN A 24 -1.37 -1.47 -20.37
C GLN A 24 -2.71 -0.78 -20.01
N ILE A 25 -3.75 -1.55 -19.70
CA ILE A 25 -4.62 -1.28 -18.53
C ILE A 25 -5.02 -2.65 -17.97
N ARG A 26 -4.42 -3.07 -16.85
CA ARG A 26 -4.90 -4.26 -16.14
C ARG A 26 -6.14 -3.83 -15.37
N SER A 27 -7.30 -4.39 -15.71
CA SER A 27 -8.50 -4.16 -14.92
C SER A 27 -8.26 -4.64 -13.48
N GLU A 28 -8.96 -4.05 -12.52
CA GLU A 28 -8.90 -4.48 -11.11
C GLU A 28 -9.19 -5.97 -10.98
N ALA A 29 -10.19 -6.47 -11.72
CA ALA A 29 -10.51 -7.88 -11.84
C ALA A 29 -9.33 -8.75 -12.34
N ASP A 30 -8.56 -8.30 -13.35
CA ASP A 30 -7.37 -9.05 -13.81
C ASP A 30 -6.29 -9.10 -12.72
N VAL A 31 -6.14 -8.02 -11.95
CA VAL A 31 -5.21 -7.99 -10.80
C VAL A 31 -5.66 -8.98 -9.72
N ILE A 32 -6.94 -8.94 -9.32
CA ILE A 32 -7.54 -9.86 -8.35
C ILE A 32 -7.30 -11.31 -8.78
N SER A 33 -7.67 -11.68 -10.01
CA SER A 33 -7.51 -13.05 -10.48
C SER A 33 -6.05 -13.51 -10.62
N ARG A 34 -5.11 -12.60 -10.89
CA ARG A 34 -3.68 -12.92 -10.87
C ARG A 34 -3.19 -13.23 -9.47
N ILE A 35 -3.56 -12.40 -8.49
CA ILE A 35 -3.19 -12.61 -7.10
C ILE A 35 -3.85 -13.88 -6.57
N ALA A 36 -5.14 -14.09 -6.84
CA ALA A 36 -5.88 -15.29 -6.44
C ALA A 36 -5.20 -16.56 -6.92
N ARG A 37 -4.80 -16.60 -8.20
CA ARG A 37 -4.08 -17.72 -8.79
C ARG A 37 -2.69 -17.90 -8.18
N HIS A 38 -1.96 -16.82 -7.95
CA HIS A 38 -0.61 -16.88 -7.38
C HIS A 38 -0.60 -17.36 -5.93
N TRP A 39 -1.56 -16.91 -5.14
CA TRP A 39 -1.72 -17.29 -3.73
C TRP A 39 -2.56 -18.54 -3.52
N ASN A 40 -3.15 -19.09 -4.58
CA ASN A 40 -4.11 -20.19 -4.53
C ASN A 40 -5.21 -19.92 -3.48
N CYS A 41 -5.78 -18.71 -3.52
CA CYS A 41 -6.81 -18.28 -2.58
C CYS A 41 -8.16 -18.06 -3.27
N ARG A 42 -9.21 -17.87 -2.47
CA ARG A 42 -10.57 -17.65 -3.00
C ARG A 42 -10.70 -16.18 -3.39
N GLU A 43 -11.26 -15.90 -4.55
CA GLU A 43 -11.66 -14.55 -4.94
C GLU A 43 -13.17 -14.36 -4.76
N GLU A 44 -13.61 -13.10 -4.70
CA GLU A 44 -15.02 -12.72 -4.87
C GLU A 44 -15.96 -13.42 -3.85
N VAL A 45 -15.56 -13.46 -2.57
CA VAL A 45 -16.30 -14.17 -1.52
C VAL A 45 -17.44 -13.31 -0.98
N SER A 46 -18.69 -13.71 -1.24
CA SER A 46 -19.88 -12.99 -0.78
C SER A 46 -20.00 -12.96 0.74
N VAL A 47 -20.35 -11.79 1.28
CA VAL A 47 -20.67 -11.55 2.67
C VAL A 47 -21.95 -10.72 2.76
N GLN A 48 -22.51 -10.56 3.96
CA GLN A 48 -23.62 -9.62 4.12
C GLN A 48 -23.17 -8.20 3.76
N GLY A 49 -23.88 -7.56 2.83
CA GLY A 49 -23.63 -6.17 2.45
C GLY A 49 -22.42 -5.96 1.53
N GLY A 50 -21.84 -7.00 0.94
CA GLY A 50 -20.73 -6.84 0.01
C GLY A 50 -20.04 -8.15 -0.38
N ARG A 51 -18.79 -8.03 -0.82
CA ARG A 51 -17.98 -9.16 -1.26
C ARG A 51 -16.51 -8.85 -1.06
N ALA A 52 -15.79 -9.74 -0.38
CA ALA A 52 -14.35 -9.62 -0.22
C ALA A 52 -13.64 -10.04 -1.51
N ASP A 53 -12.69 -9.24 -1.99
CA ASP A 53 -11.99 -9.48 -3.25
C ASP A 53 -11.13 -10.74 -3.19
N LEU A 54 -10.38 -10.93 -2.11
CA LEU A 54 -9.54 -12.11 -1.89
C LEU A 54 -9.65 -12.60 -0.44
N VAL A 55 -9.73 -13.92 -0.26
CA VAL A 55 -9.81 -14.55 1.05
C VAL A 55 -8.81 -15.69 1.13
N THR A 56 -7.86 -15.56 2.06
CA THR A 56 -6.89 -16.61 2.40
C THR A 56 -7.30 -17.34 3.68
N ALA A 57 -6.46 -18.27 4.15
CA ALA A 57 -6.67 -18.90 5.44
C ALA A 57 -6.75 -17.87 6.58
N THR A 58 -5.94 -16.82 6.53
CA THR A 58 -5.74 -15.86 7.64
C THR A 58 -6.33 -14.48 7.39
N HIS A 59 -6.53 -14.09 6.12
CA HIS A 59 -6.90 -12.72 5.76
C HIS A 59 -8.13 -12.63 4.87
N ALA A 60 -8.84 -11.50 4.99
CA ALA A 60 -9.79 -11.01 4.01
C ALA A 60 -9.27 -9.69 3.45
N PHE A 61 -9.01 -9.64 2.14
CA PHE A 61 -8.40 -8.51 1.46
C PHE A 61 -9.41 -7.73 0.63
N GLU A 62 -9.26 -6.42 0.67
CA GLU A 62 -9.76 -5.48 -0.35
C GLU A 62 -8.61 -5.13 -1.31
N VAL A 63 -8.87 -5.17 -2.61
CA VAL A 63 -7.93 -4.79 -3.66
C VAL A 63 -8.48 -3.56 -4.36
N GLU A 64 -7.81 -2.41 -4.23
CA GLU A 64 -8.32 -1.16 -4.78
C GLU A 64 -7.21 -0.34 -5.44
N ARG A 65 -7.55 0.46 -6.45
CA ARG A 65 -6.63 1.46 -7.01
C ARG A 65 -6.16 2.43 -5.93
N ALA A 66 -4.86 2.73 -5.92
CA ALA A 66 -4.22 3.54 -4.88
C ALA A 66 -4.91 4.89 -4.63
N SER A 67 -5.38 5.56 -5.69
CA SER A 67 -6.07 6.84 -5.58
C SER A 67 -7.37 6.80 -4.77
N LYS A 68 -7.95 5.61 -4.56
CA LYS A 68 -9.20 5.38 -3.81
C LYS A 68 -9.00 4.80 -2.40
N TRP A 69 -7.76 4.70 -1.92
CA TRP A 69 -7.35 4.04 -0.65
C TRP A 69 -8.22 4.29 0.60
N LYS A 70 -8.98 5.39 0.66
CA LYS A 70 -9.85 5.72 1.79
C LYS A 70 -10.99 4.71 1.95
N ASN A 71 -11.57 4.25 0.84
CA ASN A 71 -12.68 3.30 0.86
C ASN A 71 -12.20 1.92 1.35
N SER A 72 -10.97 1.54 0.98
CA SER A 72 -10.40 0.24 1.30
C SER A 72 -10.24 0.00 2.81
N ILE A 73 -10.12 1.05 3.62
CA ILE A 73 -10.11 0.93 5.10
C ILE A 73 -11.43 0.36 5.60
N GLY A 74 -12.56 0.90 5.14
CA GLY A 74 -13.88 0.46 5.58
C GLY A 74 -14.19 -0.95 5.12
N GLN A 75 -13.93 -1.24 3.84
CA GLN A 75 -14.20 -2.54 3.24
C GLN A 75 -13.38 -3.66 3.87
N SER A 76 -12.06 -3.47 4.00
CA SER A 76 -11.19 -4.49 4.62
C SER A 76 -11.60 -4.80 6.07
N LEU A 77 -11.95 -3.79 6.86
CA LEU A 77 -12.43 -3.98 8.23
C LEU A 77 -13.76 -4.75 8.27
N TRP A 78 -14.72 -4.38 7.42
CA TRP A 78 -16.02 -5.05 7.35
C TRP A 78 -15.88 -6.51 6.95
N TYR A 79 -15.04 -6.80 5.95
CA TYR A 79 -14.82 -8.15 5.46
C TYR A 79 -14.04 -9.02 6.45
N GLY A 80 -13.00 -8.47 7.09
CA GLY A 80 -12.28 -9.16 8.16
C GLY A 80 -13.21 -9.52 9.31
N LEU A 81 -14.10 -8.61 9.71
CA LEU A 81 -15.11 -8.87 10.74
C LEU A 81 -16.06 -10.00 10.33
N GLN A 82 -16.64 -9.95 9.14
CA GLN A 82 -17.66 -10.92 8.70
C GLN A 82 -17.10 -12.33 8.48
N LEU A 83 -15.85 -12.42 8.03
CA LEU A 83 -15.21 -13.70 7.75
C LEU A 83 -14.38 -14.23 8.94
N ASN A 84 -14.33 -13.49 10.05
CA ASN A 84 -13.47 -13.74 11.21
C ASN A 84 -12.00 -13.93 10.79
N LYS A 85 -11.48 -12.99 10.00
CA LYS A 85 -10.12 -12.98 9.45
C LYS A 85 -9.45 -11.63 9.69
N LYS A 86 -8.12 -11.60 9.61
CA LYS A 86 -7.38 -10.35 9.69
C LYS A 86 -7.68 -9.49 8.44
N PRO A 87 -8.08 -8.21 8.60
CA PRO A 87 -8.23 -7.29 7.49
C PRO A 87 -6.92 -7.11 6.71
N GLY A 88 -7.01 -7.04 5.39
CA GLY A 88 -5.89 -6.65 4.55
C GLY A 88 -6.30 -5.72 3.41
N ILE A 89 -5.37 -4.91 2.94
CA ILE A 89 -5.54 -3.99 1.81
C ILE A 89 -4.42 -4.21 0.81
N ILE A 90 -4.74 -4.34 -0.46
CA ILE A 90 -3.78 -4.35 -1.55
C ILE A 90 -4.04 -3.14 -2.44
N LEU A 91 -3.10 -2.18 -2.45
CA LEU A 91 -3.19 -1.02 -3.33
C LEU A 91 -2.58 -1.33 -4.69
N ILE A 92 -3.35 -1.13 -5.75
CA ILE A 92 -2.84 -1.19 -7.13
C ILE A 92 -2.12 0.13 -7.42
N ILE A 93 -0.79 0.06 -7.55
CA ILE A 93 0.07 1.16 -7.97
C ILE A 93 0.19 1.11 -9.49
N GLU A 94 -0.31 2.13 -10.19
CA GLU A 94 -0.21 2.19 -11.66
C GLU A 94 0.98 3.00 -12.11
N ASP A 95 1.31 4.05 -11.36
CA ASP A 95 2.47 4.88 -11.61
C ASP A 95 3.23 5.23 -10.32
N ARG A 96 4.47 5.71 -10.47
CA ARG A 96 5.33 6.05 -9.34
C ARG A 96 4.73 7.14 -8.44
N SER A 97 3.87 8.00 -8.97
CA SER A 97 3.23 9.07 -8.20
C SER A 97 2.15 8.54 -7.26
N ASP A 98 1.61 7.33 -7.51
CA ASP A 98 0.59 6.70 -6.65
C ASP A 98 1.13 6.26 -5.30
N TYR A 99 2.45 6.08 -5.15
CA TYR A 99 3.07 5.73 -3.87
C TYR A 99 2.76 6.73 -2.74
N LYS A 100 2.44 7.99 -3.08
CA LYS A 100 1.95 8.96 -2.10
C LYS A 100 0.71 8.47 -1.36
N TYR A 101 -0.17 7.70 -2.02
CA TYR A 101 -1.39 7.18 -1.42
C TYR A 101 -1.12 6.07 -0.41
N GLY A 102 -0.15 5.19 -0.66
CA GLY A 102 0.32 4.21 0.32
C GLY A 102 0.85 4.88 1.59
N ILE A 103 1.60 5.98 1.45
CA ILE A 103 2.08 6.78 2.58
C ILE A 103 0.92 7.42 3.35
N MET A 104 -0.07 7.96 2.64
CA MET A 104 -1.27 8.55 3.25
C MET A 104 -2.09 7.51 4.02
N LEU A 105 -2.33 6.34 3.43
CA LEU A 105 -3.00 5.20 4.08
C LEU A 105 -2.25 4.77 5.33
N GLY A 106 -0.95 4.49 5.23
CA GLY A 106 -0.13 4.08 6.37
C GLY A 106 -0.13 5.11 7.50
N SER A 107 -0.08 6.40 7.17
CA SER A 107 -0.16 7.50 8.14
C SER A 107 -1.54 7.57 8.82
N ALA A 108 -2.62 7.37 8.07
CA ALA A 108 -3.98 7.34 8.59
C ALA A 108 -4.20 6.14 9.53
N LEU A 109 -3.72 4.95 9.16
CA LEU A 109 -3.78 3.75 10.00
C LEU A 109 -2.98 3.94 11.30
N GLN A 110 -1.79 4.55 11.22
CA GLN A 110 -0.99 4.85 12.40
C GLN A 110 -1.70 5.83 13.33
N TYR A 111 -2.25 6.92 12.78
CA TYR A 111 -3.02 7.90 13.54
C TYR A 111 -4.21 7.25 14.27
N ALA A 112 -4.89 6.30 13.62
CA ALA A 112 -6.02 5.58 14.18
C ALA A 112 -5.64 4.41 15.12
N GLY A 113 -4.34 4.08 15.28
CA GLY A 113 -3.90 2.91 16.05
C GLY A 113 -4.29 1.57 15.41
N LEU A 114 -4.40 1.53 14.07
CA LEU A 114 -4.80 0.37 13.29
C LEU A 114 -3.64 -0.31 12.55
N SER A 115 -2.41 0.23 12.64
CA SER A 115 -1.25 -0.28 11.88
C SER A 115 -0.93 -1.76 12.11
N ASP A 116 -1.14 -2.28 13.32
CA ASP A 116 -0.89 -3.70 13.62
C ASP A 116 -2.10 -4.60 13.30
N LYS A 117 -3.25 -3.99 12.97
CA LYS A 117 -4.53 -4.68 12.77
C LYS A 117 -4.87 -4.91 11.30
N ILE A 118 -4.34 -4.07 10.39
CA ILE A 118 -4.59 -4.15 8.96
C ILE A 118 -3.26 -4.29 8.23
N ASP A 119 -3.08 -5.39 7.50
CA ASP A 119 -1.88 -5.58 6.68
C ASP A 119 -2.07 -4.92 5.31
N VAL A 120 -1.06 -4.18 4.85
CA VAL A 120 -1.12 -3.38 3.62
C VAL A 120 -0.01 -3.80 2.66
N TYR A 121 -0.35 -4.02 1.40
CA TYR A 121 0.57 -4.36 0.31
C TYR A 121 0.40 -3.42 -0.88
N HIS A 122 1.49 -3.18 -1.62
CA HIS A 122 1.49 -2.46 -2.90
C HIS A 122 1.69 -3.45 -4.05
N TYR A 123 0.69 -3.58 -4.91
CA TYR A 123 0.82 -4.33 -6.15
C TYR A 123 1.41 -3.43 -7.25
N PRO A 124 2.36 -3.92 -8.07
CA PRO A 124 2.88 -5.28 -8.08
C PRO A 124 4.10 -5.53 -7.14
N ASP A 125 4.71 -4.48 -6.63
CA ASP A 125 6.07 -4.51 -6.07
C ASP A 125 6.22 -5.42 -4.83
N ASP A 126 5.24 -5.45 -3.92
CA ASP A 126 5.32 -6.23 -2.68
C ASP A 126 4.96 -7.71 -2.87
N LEU A 127 4.40 -8.07 -4.03
CA LEU A 127 3.78 -9.38 -4.28
C LEU A 127 4.66 -10.34 -5.09
N ASN A 128 5.83 -9.90 -5.58
CA ASN A 128 6.82 -10.73 -6.28
C ASN A 128 6.21 -11.75 -7.27
N LEU A 129 5.26 -11.31 -8.10
CA LEU A 129 4.53 -12.19 -9.02
C LEU A 129 5.36 -12.69 -10.22
N SER A 130 6.66 -12.38 -10.25
CA SER A 130 7.60 -12.79 -11.28
C SER A 130 8.44 -14.00 -10.85
N GLY A 131 7.98 -15.21 -11.19
CA GLY A 131 8.88 -16.37 -11.38
C GLY A 131 8.70 -17.56 -10.43
N SER A 132 7.83 -18.51 -10.82
CA SER A 132 8.03 -19.93 -10.50
C SER A 132 9.17 -20.48 -11.37
N SER A 133 10.38 -20.53 -10.83
CA SER A 133 11.45 -21.41 -11.29
C SER A 133 12.39 -21.62 -10.11
N GLY A 134 12.51 -22.87 -9.68
CA GLY A 134 13.03 -23.25 -8.37
C GLY A 134 14.42 -22.69 -8.06
N THR A 135 14.55 -22.10 -6.88
CA THR A 135 15.71 -22.32 -6.00
C THR A 135 15.28 -22.09 -4.56
N SER A 136 15.58 -23.08 -3.74
CA SER A 136 15.41 -23.12 -2.29
C SER A 136 15.96 -21.88 -1.58
N GLY A 137 15.16 -21.34 -0.66
CA GLY A 137 15.65 -20.64 0.53
C GLY A 137 16.06 -19.18 0.37
N ARG A 138 15.09 -18.26 0.53
CA ARG A 138 15.33 -17.02 1.28
C ARG A 138 14.05 -16.56 1.95
N SER A 139 14.09 -16.68 3.27
CA SER A 139 13.05 -16.44 4.24
C SER A 139 12.33 -15.10 4.02
N SER A 140 10.99 -15.14 4.11
CA SER A 140 10.13 -14.14 4.74
C SER A 140 10.75 -12.74 4.87
N SER A 141 10.55 -11.90 3.85
CA SER A 141 10.65 -10.45 4.03
C SER A 141 9.39 -10.00 4.77
N SER A 142 9.49 -10.04 6.09
CA SER A 142 8.57 -9.40 6.99
C SER A 142 8.48 -7.90 6.67
N TYR A 143 7.48 -7.49 5.90
CA TYR A 143 6.93 -6.13 6.01
C TYR A 143 5.93 -6.09 7.18
N GLY A 144 6.47 -6.48 8.33
CA GLY A 144 5.92 -6.33 9.66
C GLY A 144 7.13 -6.11 10.54
N SER A 145 7.27 -4.91 11.08
CA SER A 145 8.31 -4.50 12.03
C SER A 145 9.74 -4.29 11.48
N SER A 146 9.91 -3.26 10.63
CA SER A 146 11.06 -2.35 10.77
C SER A 146 10.70 -0.93 10.32
N TYR A 147 9.65 -0.37 10.92
CA TYR A 147 9.85 0.97 11.44
C TYR A 147 10.74 0.80 12.68
N LYS A 148 12.06 0.81 12.47
CA LYS A 148 12.95 1.21 13.55
C LYS A 148 12.44 2.59 13.98
N SER A 149 11.93 2.71 15.21
CA SER A 149 12.02 3.99 15.91
C SER A 149 13.42 4.52 15.59
N PRO A 150 13.54 5.71 14.96
CA PRO A 150 14.86 6.24 14.70
C PRO A 150 15.51 6.37 16.06
N SER A 151 16.56 5.57 16.30
CA SER A 151 17.60 5.93 17.24
C SER A 151 18.02 7.34 16.84
N THR A 152 17.52 8.34 17.56
CA THR A 152 18.08 9.70 17.64
C THR A 152 18.78 10.14 16.34
N SER A 153 18.08 10.13 15.21
CA SER A 153 18.67 10.56 13.94
C SER A 153 18.85 12.07 14.02
N THR A 154 20.09 12.48 14.23
CA THR A 154 20.56 13.87 14.22
C THR A 154 19.97 14.57 13.00
N GLY A 155 19.12 15.57 13.23
CA GLY A 155 18.40 16.26 12.15
C GLY A 155 19.34 16.74 11.04
N SER A 156 18.85 16.80 9.81
CA SER A 156 19.62 17.28 8.66
C SER A 156 19.99 18.79 8.76
N TYR A 157 19.33 19.54 9.67
CA TYR A 157 19.58 20.96 9.93
C TYR A 157 19.30 21.31 11.40
N TRP A 158 19.85 22.42 11.87
CA TRP A 158 19.64 22.99 13.21
C TRP A 158 18.75 24.22 13.14
N ILE A 159 17.73 24.33 14.00
CA ILE A 159 16.85 25.50 14.07
C ILE A 159 17.18 26.25 15.37
N SER A 160 17.62 27.50 15.29
CA SER A 160 17.89 28.34 16.46
C SER A 160 16.61 28.62 17.27
N SER A 161 16.76 29.06 18.52
CA SER A 161 15.64 29.55 19.34
C SER A 161 14.90 30.74 18.73
N THR A 162 15.55 31.46 17.80
CA THR A 162 14.96 32.55 17.00
C THR A 162 14.33 32.09 15.70
N GLY A 163 14.27 30.78 15.44
CA GLY A 163 13.62 30.19 14.26
C GLY A 163 14.48 30.11 13.00
N LYS A 164 15.76 30.51 13.05
CA LYS A 164 16.67 30.47 11.88
C LYS A 164 17.20 29.05 11.66
N ARG A 165 17.25 28.63 10.38
CA ARG A 165 17.75 27.31 9.96
C ARG A 165 19.23 27.37 9.61
N HIS A 166 20.00 26.43 10.14
CA HIS A 166 21.43 26.26 9.91
C HIS A 166 21.68 24.85 9.33
N ASN A 167 22.39 24.77 8.22
CA ASN A 167 22.86 23.50 7.65
C ASN A 167 24.10 22.99 8.43
N ARG A 168 24.48 21.72 8.24
CA ARG A 168 25.60 21.08 8.97
C ARG A 168 26.95 21.79 8.84
N GLY A 169 27.18 22.50 7.74
CA GLY A 169 28.41 23.27 7.51
C GLY A 169 28.39 24.69 8.11
N CYS A 170 27.30 25.12 8.74
CA CYS A 170 27.22 26.45 9.36
C CYS A 170 27.94 26.45 10.71
N ARG A 171 28.74 27.49 10.99
CA ARG A 171 29.43 27.67 12.29
C ARG A 171 28.51 27.64 13.52
N TYR A 172 27.22 27.91 13.32
CA TYR A 172 26.18 27.94 14.36
C TYR A 172 25.36 26.63 14.42
N TYR A 173 25.65 25.64 13.59
CA TYR A 173 25.01 24.32 13.69
C TYR A 173 25.37 23.68 15.03
N GLN A 174 24.38 23.36 15.86
CA GLN A 174 24.53 22.80 17.21
C GLN A 174 25.28 23.67 18.24
N ASN A 175 25.89 24.79 17.81
CA ASN A 175 26.63 25.72 18.66
C ASN A 175 25.78 26.87 19.22
N CYS A 176 24.45 26.85 19.03
CA CYS A 176 23.52 27.82 19.58
C CYS A 176 22.29 27.15 20.16
N LYS A 177 21.59 27.81 21.10
CA LYS A 177 20.32 27.33 21.65
C LYS A 177 19.34 27.08 20.51
N GLY A 178 18.85 25.84 20.38
CA GLY A 178 18.06 25.42 19.22
C GLY A 178 17.70 23.94 19.25
N ARG A 179 17.14 23.43 18.15
CA ARG A 179 16.71 22.04 18.00
C ARG A 179 17.06 21.46 16.62
N SER A 180 17.26 20.15 16.57
CA SER A 180 17.44 19.43 15.30
C SER A 180 16.14 19.37 14.50
N GLY A 181 16.21 19.77 13.23
CA GLY A 181 15.14 19.71 12.25
C GLY A 181 15.40 18.64 11.18
N SER A 182 14.33 17.96 10.75
CA SER A 182 14.33 16.97 9.67
C SER A 182 13.47 17.48 8.53
N SER A 183 13.85 17.20 7.28
CA SER A 183 13.13 17.61 6.05
C SER A 183 11.72 17.02 5.93
N ARG A 184 11.33 16.17 6.88
CA ARG A 184 9.97 15.67 6.99
C ARG A 184 9.09 16.76 7.60
N VAL A 185 8.15 17.26 6.81
CA VAL A 185 7.08 18.19 7.22
C VAL A 185 6.47 17.67 8.52
N ARG A 186 6.72 18.36 9.63
CA ARG A 186 6.03 18.15 10.90
C ARG A 186 4.71 18.91 10.80
N ILE A 187 3.62 18.23 10.48
CA ILE A 187 2.30 18.71 10.88
C ILE A 187 2.17 18.39 12.38
N PRO A 188 1.97 19.38 13.26
CA PRO A 188 1.74 19.13 14.67
C PRO A 188 0.36 18.50 14.85
N VAL A 189 0.29 17.25 15.28
CA VAL A 189 -0.93 16.68 15.87
C VAL A 189 -0.93 17.03 17.36
N PRO A 190 -1.98 17.66 17.91
CA PRO A 190 -2.10 17.88 19.34
C PRO A 190 -2.28 16.54 20.06
N LEU A 191 -1.57 16.38 21.17
CA LEU A 191 -1.69 15.24 22.08
C LEU A 191 -2.98 15.38 22.88
N THR A 192 -3.95 14.50 22.67
CA THR A 192 -4.86 13.96 23.70
C THR A 192 -5.65 12.76 23.15
N PRO A 193 -5.61 11.58 23.80
CA PRO A 193 -6.59 10.53 23.59
C PRO A 193 -7.52 10.44 24.81
N LEU A 194 -8.81 10.75 24.64
CA LEU A 194 -9.86 10.27 25.56
C LEU A 194 -11.13 9.98 24.76
N PHE A 195 -11.22 8.77 24.21
CA PHE A 195 -12.51 8.12 23.94
C PHE A 195 -12.57 6.84 24.76
N ARG A 196 -13.21 6.94 25.92
CA ARG A 196 -13.57 5.83 26.78
C ARG A 196 -14.95 5.34 26.32
N PHE A 197 -14.99 4.33 25.46
CA PHE A 197 -16.24 3.60 25.22
C PHE A 197 -16.53 2.72 26.43
N GLY A 198 -17.42 3.18 27.31
CA GLY A 198 -18.05 2.34 28.31
C GLY A 198 -19.18 1.55 27.66
N LEU A 199 -18.97 0.26 27.46
CA LEU A 199 -20.04 -0.69 27.16
C LEU A 199 -20.57 -1.21 28.50
N THR A 200 -21.77 -0.79 28.89
CA THR A 200 -22.59 -1.50 29.87
C THR A 200 -23.53 -2.44 29.13
N PRO A 201 -23.59 -3.75 29.46
CA PRO A 201 -24.66 -4.60 28.99
C PRO A 201 -25.84 -4.50 29.96
N LEU A 202 -26.97 -3.98 29.49
CA LEU A 202 -28.28 -4.17 30.14
C LEU A 202 -29.16 -4.97 29.19
N PHE A 203 -29.04 -6.30 29.25
CA PHE A 203 -30.13 -7.19 28.86
C PHE A 203 -30.89 -7.55 30.13
N ARG A 204 -32.11 -7.05 30.25
CA ARG A 204 -33.07 -7.43 31.29
C ARG A 204 -34.06 -8.40 30.65
N CYS A 205 -34.11 -9.62 31.18
CA CYS A 205 -35.18 -10.57 30.89
C CYS A 205 -36.52 -9.98 31.35
N HIS A 206 -37.53 -10.07 30.47
CA HIS A 206 -38.92 -10.37 30.80
C HIS A 206 -39.58 -10.98 29.56
#